data_AF-A0AAV0MG18-F1
#
_entry.id   AF-A0AAV0MG18-F1
#
_cell.length_a   1.000
_cell.length_b   1.000
_cell.length_c   1.000
_cell.angle_alpha   90.00
_cell.angle_beta   90.00
_cell.angle_gamma   90.00
#
_symmetry.space_group_name_H-M   'P 1'
#
loop_
_entity.id
_entity.type
_entity.pdbx_description
1 polymer ?
#
loop_
_entity_poly.entity_id
_entity_poly.type
_entity_poly.pdbx_seq_one_letter_code
_entity_poly.pdbx_strand_id
1 'polypeptide(L)'
;MELGSTAAERLMKLEPQSPASYVLLSSIHATLGKWESAEQFRELMEKRHVKKEQGISWIEQQNNLQTFTVSEQLAGQEEEELPSSPIAGR
;
A
#
# COMPACT_ATOMS: atom_id res chain seq x y z
N MET A 1 -17.59 13.49 6.28
CA MET A 1 -16.41 12.71 6.72
C MET A 1 -16.69 11.84 7.95
N GLU A 2 -17.69 12.15 8.78
CA GLU A 2 -18.03 11.35 9.98
C GLU A 2 -18.45 9.89 9.69
N LEU A 3 -19.22 9.67 8.62
CA LEU A 3 -19.60 8.32 8.19
C LEU A 3 -18.38 7.45 7.84
N GLY A 4 -17.38 8.04 7.19
CA GLY A 4 -16.14 7.35 6.83
C GLY A 4 -15.34 6.92 8.04
N SER A 5 -15.15 7.82 9.03
CA SER A 5 -14.49 7.47 10.30
C SER A 5 -15.25 6.37 11.04
N THR A 6 -16.57 6.52 11.16
CA THR A 6 -17.42 5.56 11.85
C THR A 6 -17.37 4.18 11.20
N ALA A 7 -17.42 4.12 9.86
CA ALA A 7 -17.30 2.87 9.12
C ALA A 7 -15.92 2.23 9.30
N ALA A 8 -14.84 3.01 9.20
CA ALA A 8 -13.48 2.51 9.37
C ALA A 8 -13.20 2.04 10.80
N GLU A 9 -13.73 2.73 11.83
CA GLU A 9 -13.67 2.30 13.23
C GLU A 9 -14.40 0.98 13.47
N ARG A 10 -15.57 0.79 12.85
CA ARG A 10 -16.30 -0.48 12.90
C ARG A 10 -15.51 -1.59 12.20
N LEU A 11 -14.97 -1.30 11.01
CA LEU A 11 -14.14 -2.25 10.28
C LEU A 11 -12.89 -2.64 11.08
N MET A 12 -12.23 -1.70 11.76
CA MET A 12 -11.07 -1.99 12.62
C MET A 12 -11.43 -2.92 13.80
N LYS A 13 -12.67 -2.86 14.29
CA LYS A 13 -13.16 -3.77 15.35
C LYS A 13 -13.50 -5.16 14.81
N LEU A 14 -14.04 -5.23 13.59
CA LEU A 14 -14.42 -6.49 12.93
C LEU A 14 -13.19 -7.23 12.38
N GLU A 15 -12.27 -6.50 11.75
CA GLU A 15 -11.08 -7.02 11.08
C GLU A 15 -9.82 -6.28 11.58
N PRO A 16 -9.41 -6.51 12.84
CA PRO A 16 -8.27 -5.80 13.42
C PRO A 16 -6.93 -6.13 12.76
N GLN A 17 -6.86 -7.18 11.94
CA GLN A 17 -5.67 -7.57 11.19
C GLN A 17 -5.64 -6.99 9.77
N SER A 18 -6.73 -6.36 9.33
CA SER A 18 -6.82 -5.75 8.00
C SER A 18 -6.16 -4.36 8.02
N PRO A 19 -5.15 -4.11 7.18
CA PRO A 19 -4.47 -2.81 7.12
C PRO A 19 -5.38 -1.68 6.62
N ALA A 20 -6.44 -2.02 5.88
CA ALA A 20 -7.32 -1.04 5.22
C ALA A 20 -7.95 -0.06 6.22
N SER A 21 -8.44 -0.56 7.36
CA SER A 21 -9.12 0.26 8.36
C SER A 21 -8.19 1.31 8.99
N TYR A 22 -6.95 0.94 9.32
CA TYR A 22 -5.94 1.84 9.88
C TYR A 22 -5.48 2.89 8.88
N VAL A 23 -5.23 2.48 7.62
CA VAL A 23 -4.84 3.40 6.55
C VAL A 23 -5.94 4.44 6.30
N LEU A 24 -7.20 4.00 6.30
CA LEU A 24 -8.36 4.89 6.14
C LEU A 24 -8.47 5.88 7.30
N LEU A 25 -8.36 5.42 8.56
CA LEU A 25 -8.43 6.28 9.73
C LEU A 25 -7.27 7.29 9.77
N SER A 26 -6.05 6.85 9.46
CA SER A 26 -4.88 7.73 9.37
C SER A 26 -5.08 8.80 8.30
N SER A 27 -5.52 8.42 7.10
CA SER A 27 -5.81 9.35 6.00
C SER A 27 -6.92 10.36 6.35
N ILE A 28 -8.03 9.90 6.93
CA ILE A 28 -9.13 10.77 7.37
C ILE A 28 -8.64 11.79 8.39
N HIS A 29 -7.85 11.39 9.38
CA HIS A 29 -7.31 12.32 10.37
C HIS A 29 -6.29 13.30 9.76
N ALA A 30 -5.41 12.83 8.86
CA ALA A 30 -4.47 13.69 8.15
C ALA A 30 -5.15 14.77 7.30
N THR A 31 -6.21 14.41 6.55
CA THR A 31 -6.99 15.38 5.76
C THR A 31 -7.71 16.43 6.61
N LEU A 32 -7.97 16.13 7.89
CA LEU A 32 -8.52 17.06 8.86
C LEU A 32 -7.44 17.86 9.61
N GLY A 33 -6.15 17.72 9.24
CA GLY A 33 -5.02 18.37 9.90
C GLY A 33 -4.63 17.75 11.26
N LYS A 34 -5.23 16.61 11.62
CA LYS A 34 -4.98 15.91 12.89
C LYS A 34 -3.83 14.90 12.73
N TRP A 35 -2.64 15.42 12.43
CA TRP A 35 -1.46 14.60 12.15
C TRP A 35 -1.07 13.68 13.32
N GLU A 36 -1.21 14.14 14.56
CA GLU A 36 -0.92 13.32 15.75
C GLU A 36 -1.82 12.08 15.82
N SER A 37 -3.13 12.24 15.58
CA SER A 37 -4.05 11.09 15.51
C SER A 37 -3.75 10.19 14.32
N ALA A 38 -3.36 10.76 13.17
CA ALA A 38 -2.99 9.99 12.00
C ALA A 38 -1.76 9.10 12.27
N GLU A 39 -0.81 9.61 13.06
CA GLU A 39 0.38 8.88 13.49
C GLU A 39 0.03 7.78 14.50
N GLN A 40 -0.86 8.04 15.47
CA GLN A 40 -1.33 7.03 16.41
C GLN A 40 -1.91 5.79 15.72
N PHE A 41 -2.61 5.96 14.59
CA PHE A 41 -3.09 4.82 13.80
C PHE A 41 -1.95 4.06 13.10
N ARG A 42 -0.88 4.74 12.68
CA ARG A 42 0.31 4.10 12.09
C ARG A 42 1.09 3.32 13.14
N GLU A 43 1.34 3.91 14.30
CA GLU A 43 1.96 3.24 15.46
C GLU A 43 1.14 2.01 15.90
N LEU A 44 -0.20 2.11 15.85
CA LEU A 44 -1.07 0.99 16.19
C LEU A 44 -0.95 -0.17 15.18
N MET A 45 -0.75 0.12 13.90
CA MET A 45 -0.45 -0.92 12.89
C MET A 45 0.86 -1.64 13.22
N GLU A 46 1.92 -0.89 13.55
CA GLU A 46 3.22 -1.46 13.93
C GLU A 46 3.11 -2.34 15.19
N LYS A 47 2.46 -1.83 16.24
CA LYS A 47 2.24 -2.58 17.48
C LYS A 47 1.47 -3.88 17.25
N ARG A 48 0.51 -3.87 16.31
CA ARG A 48 -0.28 -5.05 15.94
C ARG A 48 0.35 -5.90 14.85
N HIS A 49 1.53 -5.53 14.37
CA HIS A 49 2.24 -6.21 13.28
C HIS A 49 1.41 -6.30 11.98
N VAL A 50 0.53 -5.33 11.76
CA VAL A 50 -0.31 -5.21 10.56
C VAL A 50 0.47 -4.47 9.49
N LYS A 51 0.74 -5.13 8.37
CA LYS A 51 1.44 -4.54 7.22
C LYS A 51 0.45 -4.24 6.11
N LYS A 52 0.57 -3.06 5.50
CA LYS A 52 -0.10 -2.79 4.22
C LYS A 52 0.59 -3.57 3.10
N GLU A 53 -0.17 -3.97 2.10
CA GLU A 53 0.40 -4.41 0.83
C GLU A 53 1.16 -3.25 0.18
N GLN A 54 2.31 -3.55 -0.41
CA GLN A 54 3.11 -2.56 -1.11
C GLN A 54 2.47 -2.30 -2.47
N GLY A 55 2.33 -1.02 -2.83
CA GLY A 55 1.93 -0.66 -4.18
C GLY A 55 3.10 -0.82 -5.13
N ILE A 56 2.89 -1.54 -6.22
CA ILE A 56 3.81 -1.63 -7.36
C ILE A 56 3.26 -0.72 -8.45
N SER A 57 4.13 0.14 -8.97
CA SER A 57 3.86 0.88 -10.21
C SER A 57 4.88 0.46 -11.25
N TRP A 58 4.57 0.63 -12.53
CA TRP A 58 5.50 0.33 -13.61
C TRP A 58 5.41 1.39 -14.70
N ILE A 59 6.53 1.65 -15.35
CA ILE A 59 6.63 2.51 -16.53
C ILE A 59 7.16 1.64 -17.68
N GLU A 60 6.54 1.75 -18.84
CA GLU A 60 6.96 1.07 -20.06
C GLU A 60 7.58 2.09 -21.03
N GLN A 61 8.83 1.86 -21.44
CA GLN A 61 9.50 2.66 -22.45
C GLN A 61 10.31 1.76 -23.38
N GLN A 62 10.04 1.86 -24.70
CA GLN A 62 10.81 1.15 -25.74
C GLN A 62 11.01 -0.35 -25.44
N ASN A 63 9.94 -1.03 -25.02
CA ASN A 63 9.95 -2.47 -24.70
C ASN A 63 10.75 -2.85 -23.44
N ASN A 64 11.10 -1.88 -22.59
CA ASN A 64 11.65 -2.08 -21.27
C ASN A 64 10.59 -1.73 -20.21
N LEU A 65 10.41 -2.63 -19.22
CA LEU A 65 9.48 -2.47 -18.11
C LEU A 65 10.29 -2.20 -16.84
N GLN A 66 10.14 -1.01 -16.26
CA GLN A 66 10.74 -0.67 -14.97
C GLN A 66 9.65 -0.64 -13.91
N THR A 67 9.78 -1.50 -12.89
CA THR A 67 8.89 -1.53 -11.73
C THR A 67 9.44 -0.64 -10.61
N PHE A 68 8.53 -0.04 -9.85
CA PHE A 68 8.84 0.81 -8.70
C PHE A 68 7.94 0.40 -7.55
N THR A 69 8.53 0.06 -6.40
CA THR A 69 7.78 -0.34 -5.20
C THR A 69 7.97 0.68 -4.08
N VAL A 70 6.89 1.13 -3.45
CA VAL A 70 6.93 2.10 -2.35
C VAL A 70 7.38 1.42 -1.04
N SER A 71 8.69 1.17 -0.96
CA SER A 71 9.53 0.87 0.21
C SER A 71 11.00 0.63 -0.18
N GLU A 72 11.34 0.79 -1.45
CA GLU A 72 12.68 0.49 -1.96
C GLU A 72 13.67 1.60 -1.60
N GLN A 73 14.48 1.35 -0.57
CA GLN A 73 15.86 1.84 -0.59
C GLN A 73 16.54 1.03 -1.69
N LEU A 74 16.87 1.69 -2.81
CA LEU A 74 17.51 1.13 -3.99
C LEU A 74 18.60 0.11 -3.60
N ALA A 75 18.27 -1.16 -3.66
CA ALA A 75 19.19 -2.26 -3.51
C ALA A 75 19.12 -3.11 -4.77
N GLY A 76 19.94 -2.74 -5.75
CA GLY A 76 20.28 -3.58 -6.89
C GLY A 76 19.20 -3.68 -7.96
N GLN A 77 19.57 -3.29 -9.17
CA GLN A 77 18.82 -3.61 -10.38
C GLN A 77 18.81 -5.13 -10.53
N GLU A 78 17.67 -5.79 -10.36
CA GLU A 78 17.46 -7.13 -10.88
C GLU A 78 16.52 -7.00 -12.09
N GLU A 79 17.10 -7.08 -13.28
CA GLU A 79 16.37 -7.29 -14.53
C GLU A 79 15.70 -8.67 -14.44
N GLU A 80 14.40 -8.69 -14.15
CA GLU A 80 13.59 -9.89 -14.33
C GLU A 80 13.29 -10.04 -15.84
N GLU A 81 14.14 -10.78 -16.56
CA GLU A 81 13.81 -11.21 -17.93
C GLU A 81 12.57 -12.10 -17.89
N LEU A 82 11.42 -11.53 -18.31
CA LEU A 82 10.20 -12.29 -18.55
C LEU A 82 10.49 -13.45 -19.51
N PRO A 83 10.05 -14.70 -19.21
CA PRO A 83 10.26 -15.82 -20.11
C PRO A 83 9.58 -15.50 -21.45
N SER A 84 10.39 -15.47 -22.51
CA SER A 84 9.96 -15.28 -23.89
C SER A 84 8.82 -16.27 -24.20
N SER A 85 7.59 -15.75 -24.28
CA SER A 85 6.46 -16.55 -24.75
C SER A 85 6.75 -16.98 -26.20
N PRO A 86 6.67 -18.27 -26.53
CA PRO A 86 6.80 -18.69 -27.91
C PRO A 86 5.60 -18.13 -28.66
N ILE A 87 5.86 -17.23 -29.60
CA ILE A 87 4.92 -16.82 -30.63
C ILE A 87 4.44 -18.12 -31.28
N ALA A 88 3.20 -18.51 -30.97
CA ALA A 88 2.53 -19.61 -31.65
C ALA A 88 2.44 -19.20 -33.13
N GLY A 89 3.19 -19.92 -33.96
CA GLY A 89 3.26 -19.69 -35.38
C GLY A 89 1.90 -19.91 -36.06
N ARG A 90 1.66 -19.04 -37.04
CA ARG A 90 1.02 -19.27 -38.35
C ARG A 90 -0.37 -19.91 -38.40
#